data_AF-A0A2M8KVB6-F1
#
_entry.id   AF-A0A2M8KVB6-F1
#
_cell.length_a   1.000
_cell.length_b   1.000
_cell.length_c   1.000
_cell.angle_alpha   90.00
_cell.angle_beta   90.00
_cell.angle_gamma   90.00
#
_symmetry.space_group_name_H-M   'P 1'
#
loop_
_entity.id
_entity.type
_entity.pdbx_description
1 polymer ?
#
loop_
_entity_poly.entity_id
_entity_poly.type
_entity_poly.pdbx_seq_one_letter_code
_entity_poly.pdbx_strand_id
1 'polypeptide(L)' 'MAALPKRRSSTARKGARLNSRSKRIPHVVTCKECGAKKVAHHLCTSCGK' A
#
# COMPACT_ATOMS: atom_id res chain seq x y z
N MET A 1 32.90 -4.18 16.74
CA MET A 1 31.80 -3.37 17.31
C MET A 1 30.93 -2.88 16.16
N ALA A 2 29.59 -3.03 16.25
CA ALA A 2 28.65 -2.60 15.21
C ALA A 2 28.18 -1.15 15.42
N ALA A 3 27.70 -0.50 14.35
CA ALA A 3 27.12 0.83 14.44
C ALA A 3 25.88 0.81 15.36
N LEU A 4 25.94 1.58 16.44
CA LEU A 4 24.86 1.72 17.42
C LEU A 4 24.26 3.13 17.35
N PRO A 5 22.94 3.28 17.55
CA PRO A 5 22.32 4.58 17.65
C PRO A 5 22.83 5.31 18.90
N LYS A 6 23.33 6.55 18.74
CA LYS A 6 23.81 7.38 19.86
C LYS A 6 22.70 7.76 20.84
N ARG A 7 21.46 7.95 20.36
CA ARG A 7 20.29 8.33 21.16
C ARG A 7 18.98 7.94 20.49
N ARG A 8 17.89 7.89 21.26
CA ARG A 8 16.53 7.71 20.74
C ARG A 8 16.15 8.87 19.80
N SER A 9 15.57 8.55 18.64
CA SER A 9 14.98 9.56 17.76
C SER A 9 13.71 10.16 18.38
N SER A 10 13.53 11.49 18.29
CA SER A 10 12.30 12.15 18.77
C SER A 10 11.05 11.63 18.06
N THR A 11 9.90 11.75 18.73
CA THR A 11 8.58 11.37 18.19
C THR A 11 8.28 12.11 16.88
N ALA A 12 8.59 13.41 16.81
CA ALA A 12 8.43 14.22 15.61
C ALA A 12 9.27 13.69 14.43
N ARG A 13 10.55 13.36 14.65
CA ARG A 13 11.44 12.81 13.62
C ARG A 13 10.98 11.42 13.16
N LYS A 14 10.51 10.58 14.08
CA LYS A 14 9.91 9.28 13.72
C LYS A 14 8.66 9.47 12.86
N GLY A 15 7.77 10.40 13.22
CA GLY A 15 6.55 10.71 12.48
C GLY A 15 6.84 11.16 11.05
N ALA A 16 7.71 12.16 10.88
CA ALA A 16 8.11 12.65 9.55
C ALA A 16 8.69 11.54 8.67
N ARG A 17 9.55 10.67 9.23
CA ARG A 17 10.10 9.51 8.51
C ARG A 17 9.02 8.52 8.09
N LEU A 18 8.03 8.25 8.93
CA LEU A 18 6.96 7.29 8.65
C LEU A 18 5.91 7.84 7.68
N ASN A 19 5.69 9.15 7.63
CA ASN A 19 4.68 9.78 6.77
C ASN A 19 4.87 9.44 5.29
N SER A 20 6.13 9.36 4.83
CA SER A 20 6.48 8.96 3.47
C SER A 20 6.07 7.53 3.08
N ARG A 21 5.77 6.66 4.07
CA ARG A 21 5.48 5.24 3.87
C ARG A 21 3.99 4.92 3.75
N SER A 22 3.15 5.93 3.55
CA SER A 22 1.71 5.72 3.35
C SER A 22 1.46 4.82 2.13
N LYS A 23 0.63 3.79 2.29
CA LYS A 23 0.31 2.83 1.23
C LYS A 23 -0.77 3.42 0.33
N ARG A 24 -0.58 3.31 -0.98
CA ARG A 24 -1.61 3.68 -1.96
C ARG A 24 -2.57 2.51 -2.15
N ILE A 25 -3.86 2.80 -2.16
CA ILE A 25 -4.91 1.82 -2.42
C ILE A 25 -4.98 1.61 -3.94
N PRO A 26 -5.08 0.36 -4.43
CA PRO A 26 -5.19 0.10 -5.85
C PRO A 26 -6.52 0.61 -6.41
N HIS A 27 -6.50 1.04 -7.67
CA HIS A 27 -7.71 1.43 -8.39
C HIS A 27 -8.52 0.18 -8.75
N VAL A 28 -9.74 0.10 -8.21
CA VAL A 28 -10.69 -0.99 -8.46
C VAL A 28 -11.83 -0.51 -9.36
N VAL A 29 -12.17 -1.34 -10.35
CA VAL A 29 -13.25 -1.12 -11.31
C VAL A 29 -14.26 -2.27 -11.21
N THR A 30 -15.50 -2.02 -11.61
CA THR A 30 -16.52 -3.06 -11.68
C THR A 30 -16.32 -3.91 -12.93
N CYS A 31 -16.38 -5.24 -12.77
CA CYS A 31 -16.37 -6.17 -13.89
C CYS A 31 -17.72 -6.12 -14.61
N LYS A 32 -17.70 -6.00 -15.95
CA LYS A 32 -18.93 -5.93 -16.76
C LYS A 32 -19.73 -7.23 -16.79
N GLU A 33 -19.06 -8.37 -16.58
CA GLU A 33 -19.69 -9.68 -16.73
C GLU A 33 -20.31 -10.20 -15.43
N CYS A 34 -19.65 -9.99 -14.28
CA CYS A 34 -20.10 -10.53 -12.99
C CYS A 34 -20.38 -9.45 -11.92
N GLY A 35 -20.12 -8.18 -12.20
CA GLY A 35 -20.32 -7.08 -11.25
C GLY A 35 -19.29 -7.02 -10.11
N ALA A 36 -18.40 -8.01 -9.97
CA ALA A 36 -17.37 -8.03 -8.94
C ALA A 36 -16.33 -6.92 -9.13
N LYS A 37 -15.70 -6.46 -8.04
CA LYS A 37 -14.60 -5.49 -8.10
C LYS A 37 -13.32 -6.18 -8.56
N LYS A 38 -12.65 -5.61 -9.56
CA LYS A 38 -11.35 -6.07 -10.04
C LYS A 38 -10.36 -4.92 -10.13
N VAL A 39 -9.08 -5.24 -10.15
CA VAL A 39 -8.02 -4.24 -10.40
C VAL A 39 -8.08 -3.84 -11.87
N ALA A 40 -7.91 -2.55 -12.16
CA ALA A 40 -7.88 -2.06 -13.54
C ALA A 40 -6.79 -2.79 -14.36
N HIS A 41 -7.12 -3.14 -15.61
CA HIS A 41 -6.25 -3.88 -16.55
C HIS A 41 -5.83 -5.30 -16.14
N HIS A 42 -6.43 -5.87 -15.09
CA HIS A 42 -6.27 -7.28 -14.74
C HIS A 42 -7.53 -8.10 -15.10
N LEU A 43 -7.32 -9.41 -15.27
CA LEU A 43 -8.41 -10.38 -15.39
C LEU A 43 -9.23 -10.41 -14.09
N CYS A 44 -10.54 -10.59 -14.20
CA CYS A 44 -11.37 -10.74 -13.02
C CYS A 44 -11.13 -12.11 -12.38
N THR A 45 -10.74 -12.13 -11.11
CA THR A 45 -10.55 -13.39 -10.36
C THR A 45 -11.86 -14.13 -10.09
N SER A 46 -13.01 -13.46 -10.19
CA SER A 46 -14.32 -14.07 -9.94
C SER A 46 -14.89 -14.80 -11.15
N CYS A 47 -14.78 -14.24 -12.36
CA CYS A 47 -15.32 -14.86 -13.58
C CYS A 47 -14.24 -15.41 -14.54
N GLY A 48 -12.96 -15.15 -14.29
CA GLY A 48 -11.85 -15.63 -15.12
C GLY A 48 -11.73 -14.91 -16.47
N LYS A 49 -12.51 -13.85 -16.69
CA LYS A 49 -12.57 -13.03 -17.91
C LYS A 49 -12.33 -11.54 -17.59
#